data_AF-A0A093PLD2-F1
#
_entry.id   AF-A0A093PLD2-F1
#
_cell.length_a   1.000
_cell.length_b   1.000
_cell.length_c   1.000
_cell.angle_alpha   90.00
_cell.angle_beta   90.00
_cell.angle_gamma   90.00
#
_symmetry.space_group_name_H-M   'P 1'
#
loop_
_entity.id
_entity.type
_entity.pdbx_description
1 polymer ?
#
loop_
_entity_poly.entity_id
_entity_poly.type
_entity_poly.pdbx_seq_one_letter_code
_entity_poly.pdbx_strand_id
1 'polypeptide(L)'
;MERLSQRRTDPITGQRYHTTFRPAPTPEIQARLRQNPRDEEENIEKRLETYYRNVKDLEDFYEEAFYVNADQDPYVVFEFIESCIIKPLPCRK
;
A
#
# COMPACT_ATOMS: atom_id res chain seq x y z
N MET A 1 -6.36 1.51 7.64
CA MET A 1 -7.68 0.86 7.53
C MET A 1 -8.40 1.25 6.23
N GLU A 2 -8.76 2.52 6.09
CA GLU A 2 -9.57 3.06 4.99
C GLU A 2 -9.10 2.65 3.58
N ARG A 3 -7.79 2.80 3.29
CA ARG A 3 -7.18 2.48 1.98
C ARG A 3 -7.53 1.07 1.47
N LEU A 4 -7.71 0.10 2.37
CA LEU A 4 -8.03 -1.29 2.01
C LEU A 4 -9.52 -1.60 2.12
N SER A 5 -10.20 -1.22 3.21
CA SER A 5 -11.61 -1.57 3.41
C SER A 5 -12.55 -0.94 2.37
N GLN A 6 -12.13 0.18 1.77
CA GLN A 6 -12.85 0.86 0.70
C GLN A 6 -12.38 0.48 -0.72
N ARG A 7 -11.42 -0.43 -0.83
CA ARG A 7 -10.93 -0.91 -2.13
C ARG A 7 -11.93 -1.84 -2.78
N ARG A 8 -12.12 -1.66 -4.08
CA ARG A 8 -13.00 -2.47 -4.91
C ARG A 8 -12.30 -2.84 -6.20
N THR A 9 -12.61 -4.02 -6.74
CA THR A 9 -12.03 -4.50 -8.00
C THR A 9 -13.14 -4.86 -8.97
N ASP A 10 -13.01 -4.41 -10.21
CA ASP A 10 -13.87 -4.85 -11.29
C ASP A 10 -13.46 -6.27 -11.73
N PRO A 11 -14.33 -7.29 -11.59
CA PRO A 11 -13.98 -8.67 -11.92
C PRO A 11 -13.74 -8.88 -13.43
N ILE A 12 -14.21 -7.98 -14.30
CA ILE A 12 -14.05 -8.12 -15.75
C ILE A 12 -12.70 -7.55 -16.22
N THR A 13 -12.36 -6.34 -15.77
CA THR A 13 -11.14 -5.65 -16.24
C THR A 13 -9.94 -5.84 -15.32
N GLY A 14 -10.16 -6.29 -14.08
CA GLY A 14 -9.14 -6.35 -13.03
C GLY A 14 -8.75 -4.98 -12.47
N GLN A 15 -9.37 -3.88 -12.93
CA GLN A 15 -9.07 -2.54 -12.46
C GLN A 15 -9.52 -2.34 -11.01
N ARG A 16 -8.70 -1.63 -10.24
CA ARG A 16 -8.97 -1.29 -8.84
C ARG A 16 -9.53 0.12 -8.74
N TYR A 17 -10.57 0.25 -7.92
CA TYR A 17 -11.24 1.49 -7.58
C TYR A 17 -11.25 1.66 -6.06
N HIS A 18 -11.47 2.89 -5.62
CA HIS A 18 -11.62 3.25 -4.21
C HIS A 18 -12.85 4.14 -4.09
N THR A 19 -13.74 3.87 -3.13
CA THR A 19 -15.03 4.58 -3.03
C THR A 19 -14.88 6.10 -2.97
N THR A 20 -13.86 6.61 -2.27
CA THR A 20 -13.58 8.05 -2.14
C THR A 20 -12.56 8.58 -3.17
N PHE A 21 -11.33 8.07 -3.19
CA PHE A 21 -10.23 8.68 -3.96
C PHE A 21 -10.22 8.35 -5.45
N ARG A 22 -10.85 7.25 -5.87
CA ARG A 22 -10.91 6.83 -7.28
C ARG A 22 -12.20 6.03 -7.53
N PRO A 23 -13.37 6.70 -7.51
CA PRO A 23 -14.65 6.02 -7.66
C PRO A 23 -14.78 5.41 -9.06
N ALA A 24 -15.73 4.47 -9.22
CA ALA A 24 -16.06 3.94 -10.53
C ALA A 24 -16.56 5.07 -11.46
N PRO A 25 -16.15 5.09 -12.73
CA PRO A 25 -16.53 6.16 -13.64
C PRO A 25 -17.98 6.04 -14.13
N THR A 26 -18.61 4.85 -14.04
CA THR A 26 -19.99 4.63 -14.46
C THR A 26 -20.77 3.77 -13.47
N PRO A 27 -22.12 3.89 -13.41
CA PRO A 27 -22.98 3.07 -12.56
C PRO A 27 -22.87 1.56 -12.85
N GLU A 28 -22.66 1.18 -14.11
CA GLU A 28 -22.54 -0.22 -14.53
C GLU A 28 -21.27 -0.86 -13.96
N ILE A 29 -20.15 -0.11 -13.96
CA ILE A 29 -18.92 -0.54 -13.32
C ILE A 29 -19.12 -0.60 -11.81
N GLN A 30 -19.71 0.44 -11.20
CA GLN A 30 -19.99 0.49 -9.77
C GLN A 30 -20.79 -0.71 -9.28
N ALA A 31 -21.84 -1.10 -10.00
CA ALA A 31 -22.75 -2.18 -9.61
C ALA A 31 -22.09 -3.58 -9.62
N ARG A 32 -21.05 -3.79 -10.44
CA ARG A 32 -20.35 -5.07 -10.55
C ARG A 32 -19.08 -5.17 -9.70
N LEU A 33 -18.64 -4.07 -9.09
CA LEU A 33 -17.45 -4.04 -8.24
C LEU A 33 -17.56 -5.05 -7.09
N ARG A 34 -16.45 -5.73 -6.80
CA ARG A 34 -16.34 -6.67 -5.69
C ARG A 34 -15.26 -6.24 -4.72
N GLN A 35 -15.47 -6.54 -3.44
CA GLN A 35 -14.43 -6.43 -2.42
C GLN A 35 -13.72 -7.78 -2.30
N ASN A 36 -12.40 -7.76 -2.17
CA ASN A 36 -11.65 -8.97 -1.87
C ASN A 36 -11.90 -9.34 -0.40
N PRO A 37 -12.19 -10.60 -0.04
CA PRO A 37 -12.35 -10.99 1.37
C PRO A 37 -11.17 -10.60 2.27
N ARG A 38 -9.94 -10.57 1.72
CA ARG A 38 -8.73 -10.12 2.44
C ARG A 38 -8.73 -8.62 2.79
N ASP A 39 -9.59 -7.85 2.15
CA ASP A 39 -9.78 -6.43 2.38
C ASP A 39 -10.99 -6.17 3.30
N GLU A 40 -11.60 -7.20 3.89
CA GLU A 40 -12.57 -7.04 4.98
C GLU A 40 -11.87 -6.56 6.26
N GLU A 41 -12.59 -5.79 7.08
CA GLU A 41 -12.02 -5.11 8.23
C GLU A 41 -11.36 -6.08 9.22
N GLU A 42 -12.07 -7.13 9.61
CA GLU A 42 -11.55 -8.18 10.50
C GLU A 42 -10.28 -8.84 9.96
N ASN A 43 -10.20 -9.04 8.63
CA ASN A 43 -9.03 -9.65 7.99
C ASN A 43 -7.85 -8.67 7.90
N ILE A 44 -8.12 -7.37 7.74
CA ILE A 44 -7.10 -6.33 7.81
C ILE A 44 -6.54 -6.23 9.23
N GLU A 45 -7.40 -6.27 10.25
CA GLU A 45 -7.00 -6.24 11.66
C GLU A 45 -6.10 -7.41 12.03
N LYS A 46 -6.48 -8.65 11.69
CA LYS A 46 -5.63 -9.85 11.90
C LYS A 46 -4.25 -9.71 11.25
N ARG A 47 -4.18 -9.10 10.07
CA ARG A 47 -2.91 -8.83 9.37
C ARG A 47 -2.09 -7.75 10.06
N LEU A 48 -2.72 -6.70 10.57
CA LEU A 48 -2.06 -5.66 11.35
C LEU A 48 -1.51 -6.22 12.66
N GLU A 49 -2.27 -7.05 13.37
CA GLU A 49 -1.78 -7.73 14.58
C GLU A 49 -0.53 -8.56 14.28
N THR A 50 -0.55 -9.33 13.19
CA THR A 50 0.60 -10.12 12.77
C THR A 50 1.81 -9.24 12.43
N TYR A 51 1.58 -8.11 11.75
CA TYR A 51 2.62 -7.12 11.46
C TYR A 51 3.24 -6.58 12.75
N TYR A 52 2.44 -6.08 13.69
CA TYR A 52 2.96 -5.49 14.92
C TYR A 52 3.68 -6.49 15.83
N ARG A 53 3.31 -7.78 15.78
CA ARG A 53 4.02 -8.84 16.50
C ARG A 53 5.43 -9.06 15.95
N ASN A 54 5.64 -8.87 14.65
CA ASN A 54 6.88 -9.26 13.97
C ASN A 54 7.79 -8.07 13.61
N VAL A 55 7.23 -6.86 13.51
CA VAL A 55 7.96 -5.69 12.97
C VAL A 55 9.20 -5.36 13.79
N LYS A 56 9.12 -5.46 15.12
CA LYS A 56 10.24 -5.14 16.00
C LYS A 56 11.45 -6.06 15.75
N ASP A 57 11.22 -7.36 15.64
CA ASP A 57 12.29 -8.33 15.38
C ASP A 57 12.95 -8.09 14.00
N LEU A 58 12.16 -7.63 13.01
CA LEU A 58 12.68 -7.26 11.70
C LEU A 58 13.45 -5.94 11.73
N GLU A 59 12.98 -4.93 12.48
CA GLU A 59 13.67 -3.65 12.68
C GLU A 59 15.01 -3.85 13.37
N ASP A 60 15.05 -4.70 14.41
CA ASP A 60 16.29 -5.04 15.12
C ASP A 60 17.27 -5.82 14.23
N PHE A 61 16.78 -6.64 13.30
CA PHE A 61 17.64 -7.40 12.38
C PHE A 61 18.16 -6.57 11.19
N TYR A 62 17.35 -5.63 10.68
CA TYR A 62 17.68 -4.79 9.53
C TYR A 62 18.01 -3.35 9.97
N GLU A 63 19.06 -3.19 10.78
CA GLU A 63 19.48 -1.88 11.33
C GLU A 63 19.76 -0.81 10.25
N GLU A 64 20.16 -1.23 9.06
CA GLU A 64 20.46 -0.34 7.92
C GLU A 64 19.21 0.01 7.07
N ALA A 65 18.02 -0.45 7.46
CA ALA A 65 16.79 -0.16 6.71
C ALA A 65 16.38 1.32 6.80
N PHE A 66 15.75 1.81 5.72
CA PHE A 66 15.21 3.16 5.68
C PHE A 66 13.74 3.18 6.12
N TYR A 67 13.41 4.07 7.06
CA TYR A 67 12.02 4.34 7.42
C TYR A 67 11.38 5.31 6.42
N VAL A 68 10.25 4.92 5.83
CA VAL A 68 9.52 5.71 4.83
C VAL A 68 8.12 6.04 5.34
N ASN A 69 7.79 7.32 5.47
CA ASN A 69 6.43 7.74 5.81
C ASN A 69 5.52 7.79 4.57
N ALA A 70 4.64 6.79 4.43
CA ALA A 70 3.74 6.64 3.29
C ALA A 70 2.39 7.39 3.41
N ASP A 71 2.24 8.28 4.40
CA ASP A 71 1.08 9.18 4.54
C ASP A 71 1.25 10.50 3.77
N GLN A 72 2.36 10.65 3.07
CA GLN A 72 2.67 11.81 2.23
C GLN A 72 2.19 11.60 0.78
N ASP A 73 2.32 12.66 -0.02
CA ASP A 73 2.07 12.59 -1.46
C ASP A 73 2.99 11.53 -2.12
N PRO A 74 2.48 10.69 -3.04
CA PRO A 74 3.27 9.63 -3.67
C PRO A 74 4.56 10.10 -4.36
N TYR A 75 4.60 11.33 -4.89
CA TYR A 75 5.80 11.88 -5.51
C TYR A 75 6.88 12.19 -4.46
N VAL A 76 6.49 12.73 -3.31
CA VAL A 76 7.43 13.00 -2.20
C VAL A 76 8.00 11.69 -1.63
N VAL A 77 7.14 10.68 -1.46
CA VAL A 77 7.57 9.35 -1.03
C VAL A 77 8.56 8.74 -2.02
N PHE A 78 8.28 8.89 -3.32
CA PHE A 78 9.15 8.39 -4.38
C PHE A 78 10.53 9.07 -4.36
N GLU A 79 10.58 10.41 -4.28
CA GLU A 79 11.82 11.18 -4.20
C GLU A 79 12.65 10.80 -2.97
N PHE A 80 12.00 10.57 -1.81
CA PHE A 80 12.69 10.13 -0.61
C PHE A 80 13.36 8.76 -0.82
N ILE A 81 12.62 7.77 -1.35
CA ILE A 81 13.16 6.43 -1.62
C ILE A 81 14.33 6.50 -2.60
N GLU A 82 14.20 7.30 -3.68
CA GLU A 82 15.27 7.51 -4.65
C GLU A 82 16.54 8.07 -3.98
N SER A 83 16.38 9.05 -3.08
CA SER A 83 17.50 9.66 -2.37
C SER A 83 18.26 8.70 -1.45
N CYS A 84 17.55 7.71 -0.87
CA CYS A 84 18.12 6.67 -0.02
C CYS A 84 18.93 5.64 -0.81
N ILE A 85 18.50 5.30 -2.03
CA ILE A 85 19.12 4.25 -2.85
C ILE A 85 20.33 4.78 -3.64
N ILE A 86 20.29 6.03 -4.10
CA ILE A 86 21.29 6.56 -5.06
C ILE A 86 22.60 7.02 -4.38
N LYS A 87 22.72 7.02 -3.04
CA LYS A 87 23.94 7.49 -2.34
C LYS A 87 24.75 6.37 -1.68
N PRO A 88 26.07 6.24 -1.97
CA PRO A 88 26.82 7.01 -2.97
C PRO A 88 26.57 6.46 -4.37
N LEU A 89 26.63 7.37 -5.36
CA LEU A 89 26.58 7.02 -6.78
C LEU A 89 27.56 5.88 -7.06
N PRO A 90 27.21 4.87 -7.87
CA PRO A 90 28.15 3.81 -8.23
C PRO A 90 29.39 4.45 -8.88
N CYS A 91 30.52 4.38 -8.19
CA CYS A 91 31.81 4.76 -8.77
C CYS A 91 32.10 3.79 -9.91
N ARG A 92 32.18 4.30 -11.14
CA ARG A 92 32.73 3.52 -12.26
C ARG A 92 34.14 3.07 -11.88
N LYS A 93 34.33 1.75 -11.75
CA LYS A 93 35.66 1.12 -11.72
C LYS A 93 36.26 1.14 -13.11
#